data_AF-I0KZS7-F1
#
_entry.id   AF-I0KZS7-F1
#
_cell.length_a   1.000
_cell.length_b   1.000
_cell.length_c   1.000
_cell.angle_alpha   90.00
_cell.angle_beta   90.00
_cell.angle_gamma   90.00
#
_symmetry.space_group_name_H-M   'P 1'
#
loop_
_entity.id
_entity.type
_entity.pdbx_description
1 polymer ?
#
loop_
_entity_poly.entity_id
_entity_poly.type
_entity_poly.pdbx_seq_one_letter_code
_entity_poly.pdbx_strand_id
1 'polypeptide(L)'
;MESDEAAEHRMRTMVLEAFADTIIPGEKRGPDDAAIAGVDVGGGAVAGGAIDLLEDPAGGIAPALETICVELDEYAREHAAATGLDLDPDLPPFVGLPFEARTALIEKLTSPDHPDKQMWVGLALFCNMAFDSAPHMHTVDALASGHPGLLAMGYESPEPDGLWRFPTFSYGRQLADPHPSTTSTGSPA
;
A
#
# COMPACT_ATOMS: atom_id res chain seq x y z
N MET A 1 -20.31 -14.27 19.81
CA MET A 1 -20.41 -12.83 19.57
C MET A 1 -19.04 -12.17 19.59
N GLU A 2 -18.37 -11.95 20.73
CA GLU A 2 -17.02 -11.33 20.76
C GLU A 2 -15.95 -12.17 20.03
N SER A 3 -16.08 -13.50 20.06
CA SER A 3 -15.20 -14.41 19.30
C SER A 3 -15.47 -14.43 17.79
N ASP A 4 -16.70 -14.10 17.37
CA ASP A 4 -17.11 -14.17 15.96
C ASP A 4 -16.71 -12.87 15.25
N GLU A 5 -16.97 -11.72 15.89
CA GLU A 5 -16.56 -10.40 15.41
C GLU A 5 -15.03 -10.28 15.27
N ALA A 6 -14.27 -10.83 16.23
CA ALA A 6 -12.83 -10.89 16.12
C ALA A 6 -12.35 -11.80 14.98
N ALA A 7 -13.10 -12.86 14.65
CA ALA A 7 -12.77 -13.72 13.51
C ALA A 7 -13.09 -13.05 12.17
N GLU A 8 -14.24 -12.40 12.06
CA GLU A 8 -14.65 -11.60 10.90
C GLU A 8 -13.65 -10.48 10.62
N HIS A 9 -13.23 -9.75 11.66
CA HIS A 9 -12.21 -8.70 11.54
C HIS A 9 -10.89 -9.28 11.01
N ARG A 10 -10.42 -10.41 11.54
CA ARG A 10 -9.20 -11.07 11.03
C ARG A 10 -9.33 -11.48 9.57
N MET A 11 -10.46 -12.05 9.16
CA MET A 11 -10.70 -12.45 7.77
C MET A 11 -10.71 -11.23 6.84
N ARG A 12 -11.35 -10.14 7.25
CA ARG A 12 -11.33 -8.86 6.52
C ARG A 12 -9.91 -8.34 6.35
N THR A 13 -9.12 -8.32 7.43
CA THR A 13 -7.72 -7.89 7.38
C THR A 13 -6.91 -8.75 6.41
N MET A 14 -7.08 -10.08 6.42
CA MET A 14 -6.38 -10.96 5.47
C MET A 14 -6.72 -10.64 4.01
N VAL A 15 -7.99 -10.34 3.69
CA VAL A 15 -8.41 -9.96 2.34
C VAL A 15 -7.75 -8.64 1.91
N LEU A 16 -7.77 -7.62 2.78
CA LEU A 16 -7.14 -6.32 2.51
C LEU A 16 -5.61 -6.44 2.38
N GLU A 17 -4.97 -7.25 3.22
CA GLU A 17 -3.53 -7.53 3.14
C GLU A 17 -3.18 -8.23 1.83
N ALA A 18 -3.95 -9.25 1.43
CA ALA A 18 -3.75 -9.95 0.16
C ALA A 18 -3.93 -9.02 -1.04
N PHE A 19 -4.91 -8.10 -0.99
CA PHE A 19 -5.08 -7.09 -2.03
C PHE A 19 -3.87 -6.15 -2.08
N ALA A 20 -3.45 -5.61 -0.94
CA ALA A 20 -2.31 -4.70 -0.87
C ALA A 20 -0.99 -5.35 -1.34
N ASP A 21 -0.72 -6.58 -0.93
CA ASP A 21 0.43 -7.38 -1.40
C ASP A 21 0.36 -7.67 -2.90
N THR A 22 -0.84 -7.79 -3.47
CA THR A 22 -0.99 -7.94 -4.93
C THR A 22 -0.59 -6.66 -5.68
N ILE A 23 -0.77 -5.47 -5.08
CA ILE A 23 -0.42 -4.18 -5.69
C ILE A 23 1.07 -3.87 -5.55
N ILE A 24 1.61 -3.95 -4.33
CA ILE A 24 3.05 -3.82 -4.06
C ILE A 24 3.47 -5.00 -3.19
N PRO A 25 4.06 -6.04 -3.81
CA PRO A 25 4.40 -7.27 -3.11
C PRO A 25 5.48 -7.09 -2.05
N GLY A 26 5.41 -7.91 -1.01
CA GLY A 26 6.42 -7.95 0.03
C GLY A 26 6.79 -9.35 0.50
N GLU A 27 7.71 -9.40 1.45
CA GLU A 27 8.12 -10.63 2.11
C GLU A 27 7.04 -11.18 3.05
N LYS A 28 6.91 -12.51 3.11
CA LYS A 28 6.03 -13.19 4.06
C LYS A 28 6.45 -12.93 5.51
N ARG A 29 5.46 -12.77 6.39
CA ARG A 29 5.70 -12.76 7.86
C ARG A 29 6.16 -14.12 8.40
N GLY A 30 5.83 -15.20 7.69
CA GLY A 30 6.18 -16.57 8.05
C GLY A 30 5.72 -17.58 6.99
N PRO A 31 6.09 -18.86 7.12
CA PRO A 31 5.76 -19.88 6.12
C PRO A 31 4.25 -20.08 5.92
N ASP A 32 3.46 -19.86 6.98
CA ASP A 32 2.01 -20.07 7.00
C ASP A 32 1.21 -18.80 6.64
N ASP A 33 1.87 -17.71 6.25
CA ASP A 33 1.19 -16.49 5.82
C ASP A 33 0.51 -16.73 4.48
N ALA A 34 -0.83 -16.73 4.48
CA ALA A 34 -1.66 -16.89 3.30
C ALA A 34 -1.99 -15.54 2.63
N ALA A 35 -2.01 -14.45 3.41
CA ALA A 35 -2.36 -13.14 2.88
C ALA A 35 -1.22 -12.58 2.03
N ILE A 36 0.01 -12.61 2.55
CA ILE A 36 1.20 -12.15 1.84
C ILE A 36 1.78 -13.31 1.02
N ALA A 37 1.93 -13.13 -0.29
CA ALA A 37 2.39 -14.19 -1.19
C ALA A 37 3.91 -14.43 -1.09
N GLY A 38 4.71 -13.42 -0.70
CA GLY A 38 6.16 -13.57 -0.55
C GLY A 38 6.91 -13.64 -1.88
N VAL A 39 6.40 -12.99 -2.93
CA VAL A 39 7.05 -12.98 -4.26
C VAL A 39 8.21 -11.99 -4.34
N ASP A 40 8.35 -11.09 -3.35
CA ASP A 40 9.49 -10.19 -3.18
C ASP A 40 10.14 -10.42 -1.80
N VAL A 41 11.40 -10.00 -1.66
CA VAL A 41 12.23 -10.07 -0.44
C VAL A 41 12.25 -8.75 0.34
N GLY A 42 11.67 -7.67 -0.20
CA GLY A 42 11.53 -6.37 0.47
C GLY A 42 10.19 -6.21 1.20
N GLY A 43 10.05 -5.12 1.95
CA GLY A 43 8.75 -4.73 2.52
C GLY A 43 7.82 -4.20 1.43
N GLY A 44 6.62 -4.78 1.30
CA GLY A 44 5.60 -4.33 0.34
C GLY A 44 4.61 -3.31 0.92
N ALA A 45 3.46 -3.13 0.28
CA ALA A 45 2.41 -2.21 0.76
C ALA A 45 1.91 -2.58 2.16
N VAL A 46 1.80 -3.87 2.49
CA VAL A 46 1.39 -4.32 3.83
C VAL A 46 2.39 -3.84 4.89
N ALA A 47 3.68 -4.05 4.66
CA ALA A 47 4.74 -3.57 5.56
C ALA A 47 4.86 -2.03 5.58
N GLY A 48 4.39 -1.35 4.52
CA GLY A 48 4.24 0.11 4.46
C GLY A 48 2.98 0.64 5.14
N GLY A 49 2.22 -0.17 5.88
CA GLY A 49 1.06 0.31 6.64
C GLY A 49 -0.21 0.51 5.80
N ALA A 50 -0.40 -0.27 4.73
CA ALA A 50 -1.61 -0.17 3.91
C ALA A 50 -2.91 -0.34 4.71
N ILE A 51 -2.93 -1.26 5.69
CA ILE A 51 -4.12 -1.48 6.52
C ILE A 51 -4.39 -0.27 7.41
N ASP A 52 -3.38 0.25 8.08
CA ASP A 52 -3.50 1.44 8.94
C ASP A 52 -4.03 2.64 8.15
N LEU A 53 -3.53 2.84 6.93
CA LEU A 53 -4.00 3.91 6.06
C LEU A 53 -5.44 3.71 5.57
N LEU A 54 -5.83 2.48 5.21
CA LEU A 54 -7.19 2.17 4.78
C LEU A 54 -8.22 2.35 5.90
N GLU A 55 -7.83 2.03 7.14
CA GLU A 55 -8.68 2.17 8.32
C GLU A 55 -8.69 3.61 8.88
N ASP A 56 -7.78 4.49 8.43
CA ASP A 56 -7.75 5.89 8.86
C ASP A 56 -9.05 6.63 8.45
N PRO A 57 -9.82 7.16 9.42
CA PRO A 57 -11.04 7.91 9.14
C PRO A 57 -10.84 9.12 8.21
N ALA A 58 -9.65 9.74 8.21
CA ALA A 58 -9.32 10.87 7.35
C ALA A 58 -9.27 10.47 5.87
N GLY A 59 -8.99 9.20 5.56
CA GLY A 59 -9.02 8.67 4.19
C GLY A 59 -10.44 8.48 3.64
N GLY A 60 -11.44 8.37 4.52
CA GLY A 60 -12.86 8.31 4.15
C GLY A 60 -13.35 6.99 3.53
N ILE A 61 -12.47 6.01 3.32
CA ILE A 61 -12.81 4.70 2.73
C ILE A 61 -13.14 3.63 3.79
N ALA A 62 -12.70 3.81 5.04
CA ALA A 62 -12.88 2.84 6.13
C ALA A 62 -14.31 2.25 6.26
N PRO A 63 -15.41 3.05 6.15
CA PRO A 63 -16.77 2.51 6.25
C PRO A 63 -17.16 1.56 5.10
N ALA A 64 -16.46 1.62 3.96
CA ALA A 64 -16.76 0.80 2.78
C ALA A 64 -15.92 -0.49 2.72
N LEU A 65 -14.89 -0.65 3.56
CA LEU A 65 -13.94 -1.76 3.47
C LEU A 65 -14.59 -3.13 3.61
N GLU A 66 -15.62 -3.25 4.45
CA GLU A 66 -16.36 -4.51 4.61
C GLU A 66 -17.05 -4.92 3.30
N THR A 67 -17.79 -4.00 2.67
CA THR A 67 -18.45 -4.26 1.39
C THR A 67 -17.44 -4.55 0.29
N ILE A 68 -16.33 -3.81 0.24
CA ILE A 68 -15.25 -4.04 -0.73
C ILE A 68 -14.66 -5.44 -0.60
N CYS A 69 -14.43 -5.93 0.63
CA CYS A 69 -13.91 -7.29 0.84
C CYS A 69 -14.90 -8.36 0.36
N VAL A 70 -16.19 -8.18 0.65
CA VAL A 70 -17.24 -9.10 0.18
C VAL A 70 -17.28 -9.15 -1.34
N GLU A 71 -17.32 -8.00 -2.00
CA GLU A 71 -17.34 -7.92 -3.47
C GLU A 71 -16.06 -8.52 -4.09
N LEU A 72 -14.89 -8.26 -3.49
CA LEU A 72 -13.63 -8.84 -3.96
C LEU A 72 -13.63 -10.37 -3.88
N ASP A 73 -14.16 -10.93 -2.80
CA ASP A 73 -14.29 -12.38 -2.62
C ASP A 73 -15.31 -12.99 -3.61
N GLU A 74 -16.38 -12.27 -3.96
CA GLU A 74 -17.30 -12.69 -5.02
C GLU A 74 -16.59 -12.77 -6.39
N TYR A 75 -15.85 -11.72 -6.75
CA TYR A 75 -15.04 -11.70 -7.97
C TYR A 75 -13.98 -12.81 -7.98
N ALA A 76 -13.39 -13.13 -6.82
CA ALA A 76 -12.43 -14.21 -6.68
C ALA A 76 -13.05 -15.59 -6.92
N ARG A 77 -14.25 -15.84 -6.39
CA ARG A 77 -15.00 -17.09 -6.64
C ARG A 77 -15.32 -17.25 -8.12
N GLU A 78 -15.80 -16.18 -8.76
CA GLU A 78 -16.09 -16.20 -10.20
C GLU A 78 -14.83 -16.45 -11.04
N HIS A 79 -13.72 -15.80 -10.69
CA HIS A 79 -12.44 -15.99 -11.35
C HIS A 79 -11.93 -17.43 -11.21
N ALA A 80 -11.98 -17.98 -9.99
CA ALA A 80 -11.58 -19.35 -9.72
C ALA A 80 -12.42 -20.36 -10.52
N ALA A 81 -13.76 -20.18 -10.52
CA ALA A 81 -14.66 -21.02 -11.29
C ALA A 81 -14.39 -20.94 -12.81
N ALA A 82 -14.12 -19.75 -13.34
CA ALA A 82 -13.84 -19.55 -14.76
C ALA A 82 -12.48 -20.13 -15.19
N THR A 83 -11.52 -20.23 -14.28
CA THR A 83 -10.16 -20.71 -14.54
C THR A 83 -9.92 -22.15 -14.08
N GLY A 84 -10.90 -22.77 -13.41
CA GLY A 84 -10.80 -24.13 -12.89
C GLY A 84 -9.88 -24.26 -11.67
N LEU A 85 -9.77 -23.20 -10.86
CA LEU A 85 -9.03 -23.21 -9.60
C LEU A 85 -9.95 -23.67 -8.45
N ASP A 86 -9.46 -24.62 -7.66
CA ASP A 86 -10.10 -25.02 -6.42
C ASP A 86 -9.63 -24.11 -5.28
N LEU A 87 -10.58 -23.48 -4.58
CA LEU A 87 -10.30 -22.60 -3.44
C LEU A 87 -10.31 -23.39 -2.14
N ASP A 88 -9.37 -23.06 -1.24
CA ASP A 88 -9.38 -23.56 0.13
C ASP A 88 -10.61 -23.00 0.88
N PRO A 89 -11.52 -23.85 1.40
CA PRO A 89 -12.71 -23.39 2.11
C PRO A 89 -12.39 -22.73 3.46
N ASP A 90 -11.18 -22.92 4.00
CA ASP A 90 -10.75 -22.34 5.28
C ASP A 90 -10.18 -20.92 5.11
N LEU A 91 -10.01 -20.45 3.87
CA LEU A 91 -9.51 -19.11 3.53
C LEU A 91 -10.59 -18.25 2.88
N PRO A 92 -10.52 -16.90 3.05
CA PRO A 92 -11.28 -15.99 2.20
C PRO A 92 -10.94 -16.26 0.71
N PRO A 93 -11.94 -16.30 -0.19
CA PRO A 93 -11.75 -16.63 -1.60
C PRO A 93 -10.59 -15.91 -2.30
N PHE A 94 -10.46 -14.60 -2.13
CA PHE A 94 -9.39 -13.83 -2.75
C PHE A 94 -8.01 -14.21 -2.18
N VAL A 95 -7.94 -14.48 -0.88
CA VAL A 95 -6.72 -14.97 -0.21
C VAL A 95 -6.37 -16.38 -0.69
N GLY A 96 -7.36 -17.22 -0.98
CA GLY A 96 -7.13 -18.57 -1.51
C GLY A 96 -6.55 -18.61 -2.93
N LEU A 97 -6.61 -17.51 -3.68
CA LEU A 97 -6.03 -17.45 -5.02
C LEU A 97 -4.49 -17.44 -4.96
N PRO A 98 -3.80 -18.16 -5.87
CA PRO A 98 -2.36 -17.98 -6.07
C PRO A 98 -2.06 -16.58 -6.58
N PHE A 99 -0.85 -16.08 -6.32
CA PHE A 99 -0.48 -14.69 -6.61
C PHE A 99 -0.76 -14.29 -8.05
N GLU A 100 -0.41 -15.15 -9.03
CA GLU A 100 -0.64 -14.88 -10.45
C GLU A 100 -2.14 -14.72 -10.78
N ALA A 101 -3.01 -15.47 -10.12
CA ALA A 101 -4.46 -15.34 -10.29
C ALA A 101 -5.00 -14.08 -9.61
N ARG A 102 -4.44 -13.68 -8.46
CA ARG A 102 -4.76 -12.39 -7.82
C ARG A 102 -4.39 -11.24 -8.76
N THR A 103 -3.19 -11.26 -9.34
CA THR A 103 -2.74 -10.25 -10.30
C THR A 103 -3.65 -10.18 -11.52
N ALA A 104 -3.97 -11.32 -12.13
CA ALA A 104 -4.86 -11.38 -13.29
C ALA A 104 -6.27 -10.86 -12.98
N LEU A 105 -6.78 -11.15 -11.79
CA LEU A 105 -8.06 -10.61 -11.34
C LEU A 105 -7.99 -9.10 -11.14
N ILE A 106 -6.98 -8.58 -10.43
CA ILE A 106 -6.83 -7.13 -10.23
C ILE A 106 -6.65 -6.39 -11.56
N GLU A 107 -5.90 -6.95 -12.52
CA GLU A 107 -5.78 -6.39 -13.87
C GLU A 107 -7.15 -6.25 -14.54
N LYS A 108 -8.02 -7.27 -14.42
CA LYS A 108 -9.40 -7.21 -14.92
C LYS A 108 -10.22 -6.13 -14.20
N LEU A 109 -10.18 -6.10 -12.86
CA LEU A 109 -10.97 -5.17 -12.03
C LEU A 109 -10.56 -3.71 -12.24
N THR A 110 -9.29 -3.46 -12.54
CA THR A 110 -8.74 -2.12 -12.81
C THR A 110 -8.73 -1.76 -14.29
N SER A 111 -9.20 -2.64 -15.17
CA SER A 111 -9.25 -2.40 -16.60
C SER A 111 -10.16 -1.20 -16.95
N PRO A 112 -9.89 -0.47 -18.05
CA PRO A 112 -10.69 0.69 -18.44
C PRO A 112 -12.18 0.41 -18.68
N ASP A 113 -12.54 -0.83 -19.01
CA ASP A 113 -13.92 -1.22 -19.35
C ASP A 113 -14.69 -1.80 -18.15
N HIS A 114 -14.03 -2.02 -17.01
CA HIS A 114 -14.69 -2.53 -15.82
C HIS A 114 -15.63 -1.47 -15.21
N PRO A 115 -16.91 -1.80 -14.92
CA PRO A 115 -17.88 -0.85 -14.39
C PRO A 115 -17.41 -0.21 -13.07
N ASP A 116 -16.82 -1.03 -12.19
CA ASP A 116 -16.40 -0.60 -10.85
C ASP A 116 -14.94 -0.16 -10.77
N LYS A 117 -14.26 0.08 -11.91
CA LYS A 117 -12.81 0.35 -11.94
C LYS A 117 -12.35 1.47 -11.02
N GLN A 118 -13.19 2.50 -10.81
CA GLN A 118 -12.83 3.66 -10.00
C GLN A 118 -12.60 3.27 -8.54
N MET A 119 -13.39 2.33 -8.03
CA MET A 119 -13.24 1.79 -6.68
C MET A 119 -11.95 0.99 -6.56
N TRP A 120 -11.69 0.06 -7.50
CA TRP A 120 -10.50 -0.79 -7.46
C TRP A 120 -9.20 -0.02 -7.68
N VAL A 121 -9.19 0.96 -8.60
CA VAL A 121 -8.07 1.87 -8.80
C VAL A 121 -7.87 2.75 -7.57
N GLY A 122 -8.94 3.23 -6.94
CA GLY A 122 -8.86 3.97 -5.69
C GLY A 122 -8.24 3.16 -4.55
N LEU A 123 -8.65 1.90 -4.38
CA LEU A 123 -8.09 1.01 -3.37
C LEU A 123 -6.60 0.73 -3.64
N ALA A 124 -6.24 0.46 -4.90
CA ALA A 124 -4.84 0.30 -5.30
C ALA A 124 -4.01 1.56 -5.06
N LEU A 125 -4.59 2.76 -5.24
CA LEU A 125 -3.94 4.03 -4.94
C LEU A 125 -3.60 4.14 -3.45
N PHE A 126 -4.50 3.76 -2.54
CA PHE A 126 -4.20 3.73 -1.10
C PHE A 126 -3.03 2.77 -0.78
N CYS A 127 -2.96 1.61 -1.42
CA CYS A 127 -1.82 0.69 -1.26
C CYS A 127 -0.50 1.33 -1.72
N ASN A 128 -0.52 2.06 -2.85
CA ASN A 128 0.64 2.82 -3.31
C ASN A 128 1.01 3.94 -2.33
N MET A 129 0.03 4.71 -1.86
CA MET A 129 0.23 5.81 -0.91
C MET A 129 0.84 5.35 0.41
N ALA A 130 0.39 4.20 0.92
CA ALA A 130 0.99 3.61 2.12
C ALA A 130 2.49 3.38 1.92
N PHE A 131 2.89 2.85 0.77
CA PHE A 131 4.29 2.61 0.45
C PHE A 131 5.08 3.90 0.14
N ASP A 132 4.58 4.76 -0.75
CA ASP A 132 5.34 5.85 -1.36
C ASP A 132 5.27 7.19 -0.60
N SER A 133 4.36 7.34 0.36
CA SER A 133 4.17 8.61 1.05
C SER A 133 3.85 8.45 2.53
N ALA A 134 3.39 7.27 2.95
CA ALA A 134 3.03 6.94 4.32
C ALA A 134 2.17 8.02 5.01
N PRO A 135 1.07 8.51 4.39
CA PRO A 135 0.37 9.70 4.87
C PRO A 135 -0.35 9.50 6.22
N HIS A 136 -0.48 8.26 6.68
CA HIS A 136 -1.00 7.90 8.00
C HIS A 136 0.06 8.08 9.13
N MET A 137 1.30 8.43 8.78
CA MET A 137 2.41 8.58 9.73
C MET A 137 3.05 9.96 9.63
N HIS A 138 3.62 10.44 10.74
CA HIS A 138 4.56 11.53 10.68
C HIS A 138 5.86 11.06 10.02
N THR A 139 6.35 11.77 9.00
CA THR A 139 7.47 11.32 8.16
C THR A 139 8.73 10.98 8.96
N VAL A 140 9.02 11.74 10.03
CA VAL A 140 10.18 11.46 10.91
C VAL A 140 10.04 10.11 11.60
N ASP A 141 8.84 9.76 12.05
CA ASP A 141 8.60 8.51 12.77
C ASP A 141 8.64 7.32 11.80
N ALA A 142 8.08 7.49 10.60
CA ALA A 142 8.17 6.49 9.53
C ALA A 142 9.63 6.20 9.13
N LEU A 143 10.48 7.22 9.01
CA LEU A 143 11.90 7.00 8.74
C LEU A 143 12.63 6.36 9.92
N ALA A 144 12.33 6.79 11.15
CA ALA A 144 12.93 6.22 12.35
C ALA A 144 12.56 4.74 12.55
N SER A 145 11.36 4.31 12.13
CA SER A 145 10.92 2.92 12.16
C SER A 145 11.42 2.08 10.98
N GLY A 146 12.08 2.70 10.00
CA GLY A 146 12.60 2.01 8.82
C GLY A 146 11.54 1.71 7.75
N HIS A 147 10.58 2.61 7.55
CA HIS A 147 9.49 2.43 6.60
C HIS A 147 9.99 2.03 5.19
N PRO A 148 9.54 0.89 4.63
CA PRO A 148 10.18 0.27 3.48
C PRO A 148 10.13 1.13 2.22
N GLY A 149 8.99 1.73 1.90
CA GLY A 149 8.85 2.50 0.67
C GLY A 149 9.53 3.88 0.70
N LEU A 150 9.37 4.65 1.78
CA LEU A 150 10.14 5.88 2.00
C LEU A 150 11.66 5.67 1.84
N LEU A 151 12.21 4.61 2.44
CA LEU A 151 13.63 4.26 2.30
C LEU A 151 13.97 3.84 0.87
N ALA A 152 13.12 3.04 0.21
CA ALA A 152 13.34 2.61 -1.17
C ALA A 152 13.37 3.79 -2.17
N MET A 153 12.58 4.84 -1.96
CA MET A 153 12.64 6.05 -2.78
C MET A 153 13.80 6.99 -2.43
N GLY A 154 14.53 6.70 -1.35
CA GLY A 154 15.70 7.48 -0.93
C GLY A 154 15.37 8.71 -0.10
N TYR A 155 14.30 8.69 0.70
CA TYR A 155 14.09 9.73 1.70
C TYR A 155 15.25 9.71 2.72
N GLU A 156 15.88 10.85 2.93
CA GLU A 156 16.92 11.02 3.95
C GLU A 156 16.30 11.32 5.31
N SER A 157 16.94 10.88 6.40
CA SER A 157 16.55 11.30 7.75
C SER A 157 16.95 12.76 8.01
N PRO A 158 16.21 13.49 8.87
CA PRO A 158 16.71 14.76 9.37
C PRO A 158 18.06 14.57 10.09
N GLU A 159 18.88 15.62 10.09
CA GLU A 159 20.13 15.63 10.86
C GLU A 159 19.85 15.52 12.37
N PRO A 160 20.86 15.25 13.23
CA PRO A 160 20.65 15.06 14.67
C PRO A 160 19.97 16.22 15.42
N ASP A 161 19.94 17.42 14.83
CA ASP A 161 19.23 18.58 15.35
C ASP A 161 17.76 18.69 14.88
N GLY A 162 17.26 17.69 14.15
CA GLY A 162 15.90 17.60 13.64
C GLY A 162 15.66 18.38 12.35
N LEU A 163 16.69 19.02 11.78
CA LEU A 163 16.54 19.83 10.58
C LEU A 163 16.84 19.01 9.32
N TRP A 164 15.98 19.21 8.32
CA TRP A 164 16.12 18.60 7.00
C TRP A 164 17.08 19.43 6.17
N ARG A 165 18.24 18.87 5.86
CA ARG A 165 19.27 19.54 5.07
C ARG A 165 19.65 18.68 3.89
N PHE A 166 19.60 19.29 2.71
CA PHE A 166 20.02 18.67 1.47
C PHE A 166 21.21 19.48 0.94
N PRO A 167 22.46 19.17 1.36
CA PRO A 167 23.63 19.95 0.99
C PRO A 167 23.94 19.90 -0.51
N THR A 168 23.38 18.92 -1.21
CA THR A 168 23.49 18.77 -2.67
C THR A 168 22.18 19.22 -3.32
N PHE A 169 22.21 20.31 -4.08
CA PHE A 169 21.05 20.79 -4.82
C PHE A 169 20.50 19.73 -5.76
N SER A 170 19.16 19.59 -5.81
CA SER A 170 18.48 18.83 -6.84
C SER A 170 18.86 19.41 -8.21
N TYR A 171 19.14 18.51 -9.16
CA TYR A 171 19.61 18.76 -10.53
C TYR A 171 21.12 18.97 -10.76
N GLY A 172 21.97 19.11 -9.73
CA GLY A 172 23.43 19.25 -9.93
C GLY A 172 23.83 20.39 -10.88
N ARG A 173 22.92 21.35 -11.09
CA ARG A 173 23.00 22.41 -12.09
C ARG A 173 22.34 23.66 -11.52
N GLN A 174 22.98 24.79 -11.72
CA GLN A 174 22.39 26.09 -11.44
C GLN A 174 21.18 26.33 -12.38
N LEU A 175 19.97 26.39 -11.81
CA LEU A 175 18.73 26.60 -12.58
C LEU A 175 18.50 28.06 -12.99
N ALA A 176 19.07 29.01 -12.23
CA ALA A 176 18.99 30.44 -12.50
C ALA A 176 20.16 31.20 -11.85
N ASP A 177 20.47 32.39 -12.37
CA ASP A 177 21.38 33.31 -11.70
C ASP A 177 20.73 33.91 -10.45
N PRO A 178 21.47 34.03 -9.33
CA PRO A 178 20.97 34.74 -8.15
C PRO A 178 20.55 36.16 -8.50
N HIS A 179 19.40 36.60 -8.01
CA HIS A 179 18.97 37.98 -8.18
C HIS A 179 19.94 38.92 -7.43
N PRO A 180 20.25 40.13 -7.93
CA PRO A 180 21.16 41.06 -7.25
C PRO A 180 20.74 41.41 -5.81
N SER A 181 19.45 41.29 -5.51
CA SER A 181 18.86 41.47 -4.17
C SER A 181 18.69 40.15 -3.40
N THR A 182 19.53 39.14 -3.66
CA THR A 182 19.57 37.91 -2.87
C THR A 182 20.77 37.95 -1.92
N THR A 183 20.56 37.62 -0.65
CA THR A 183 21.62 37.52 0.36
C THR A 183 22.62 36.41 0.00
N SER A 184 23.79 36.42 0.63
CA SER A 184 24.80 35.35 0.47
C SER A 184 24.30 33.96 0.91
N THR A 185 23.18 33.90 1.64
CA THR A 185 22.52 32.66 2.07
C THR A 185 21.32 32.28 1.19
N GLY A 186 21.05 33.01 0.11
CA GLY A 186 19.97 32.69 -0.82
C GLY A 186 18.59 33.26 -0.46
N SER A 187 18.49 34.15 0.53
CA SER A 187 17.22 34.78 0.93
C SER A 187 16.98 36.09 0.16
N PRO A 188 15.73 36.52 -0.09
CA PRO A 188 15.46 37.88 -0.54
C PRO A 188 15.99 38.90 0.48
N ALA A 189 16.73 39.91 0.02
CA ALA A 189 17.28 41.00 0.82
C ALA A 189 16.26 42.13 1.04
#